data_AF-A0A4U9HQG5-F1
#
_entry.id   AF-A0A4U9HQG5-F1
#
_cell.length_a   1.000
_cell.length_b   1.000
_cell.length_c   1.000
_cell.angle_alpha   90.00
_cell.angle_beta   90.00
_cell.angle_gamma   90.00
#
_symmetry.space_group_name_H-M   'P 1'
#
loop_
_entity.id
_entity.type
_entity.pdbx_description
1 polymer ?
#
loop_
_entity_poly.entity_id
_entity_poly.type
_entity_poly.pdbx_seq_one_letter_code
_entity_poly.pdbx_strand_id
1 'polypeptide(L)'
;MTAQVQEKHWPQDGIKRSVLPAWQNWLVTGITLTYLICELAFNSRLLDLVGSVSTADEVHNMERYGRTLTAIAAALLALQFSLMGLVRLKKKGVWLTAKASTALVLLICLITGTLTWHAVEWVIERQVTKSTGEFRQMSLLAQLYQHALIEGQQTLEGIPLDSGGGQAQTWTSPSGKAFLATLPVLLSSSDRYRKLLERDAEQNLRDNISAREGGVRGYYELWLQARGEVHKQFVAYYNDEMDISETVRLEQARAWQRYERSLEAKRLKTWNVPRRYYATVRKQVRGQGVPVTNDWSPSDRTGFNAAVAKAARQKYLAQRTVVYKGVTLPKRLDWGVFFRLEVIQKELREKLRLPANTLVREEYPLNDKLKQFALELHTPHLHEAVKQQLP
;
A
#
# COMPACT_ATOMS: atom_id res chain seq x y z
N MET A 1 -99.62 -4.08 -12.65
CA MET A 1 -98.19 -4.22 -12.97
C MET A 1 -97.38 -3.69 -11.80
N THR A 2 -96.96 -4.58 -10.89
CA THR A 2 -96.05 -4.28 -9.78
C THR A 2 -95.16 -5.52 -9.62
N ALA A 3 -94.01 -5.50 -10.30
CA ALA A 3 -93.04 -6.58 -10.23
C ALA A 3 -92.22 -6.43 -8.94
N GLN A 4 -92.28 -7.46 -8.08
CA GLN A 4 -91.39 -7.61 -6.94
C GLN A 4 -89.95 -7.82 -7.45
N VAL A 5 -89.04 -6.96 -7.00
CA VAL A 5 -87.60 -7.13 -7.19
C VAL A 5 -87.13 -8.16 -6.16
N GLN A 6 -86.72 -9.34 -6.64
CA GLN A 6 -86.18 -10.42 -5.83
C GLN A 6 -84.69 -10.16 -5.61
N GLU A 7 -84.32 -9.76 -4.39
CA GLU A 7 -82.93 -9.59 -3.97
C GLU A 7 -82.17 -10.92 -4.06
N LYS A 8 -81.11 -10.92 -4.86
CA LYS A 8 -80.21 -12.07 -5.02
C LYS A 8 -79.07 -11.93 -4.00
N HIS A 9 -79.18 -12.65 -2.89
CA HIS A 9 -78.15 -12.69 -1.84
C HIS A 9 -76.91 -13.45 -2.35
N TRP A 10 -75.78 -12.75 -2.50
CA TRP A 10 -74.50 -13.37 -2.82
C TRP A 10 -73.95 -14.12 -1.61
N PRO A 11 -73.38 -15.33 -1.77
CA PRO A 11 -72.71 -16.00 -0.67
C PRO A 11 -71.48 -15.18 -0.26
N GLN A 12 -71.46 -14.72 0.99
CA GLN A 12 -70.26 -14.14 1.58
C GLN A 12 -69.20 -15.24 1.68
N ASP A 13 -68.24 -15.22 0.75
CA ASP A 13 -67.02 -16.01 0.84
C ASP A 13 -66.27 -15.60 2.10
N GLY A 14 -66.44 -16.40 3.15
CA GLY A 14 -65.72 -16.25 4.40
C GLY A 14 -64.23 -16.22 4.13
N ILE A 15 -63.58 -15.11 4.49
CA ILE A 15 -62.12 -14.96 4.51
C ILE A 15 -61.56 -16.21 5.20
N LYS A 16 -60.90 -17.08 4.42
CA LYS A 16 -60.30 -18.32 4.91
C LYS A 16 -59.32 -17.94 6.02
N ARG A 17 -59.75 -18.12 7.28
CA ARG A 17 -58.92 -17.87 8.46
C ARG A 17 -57.60 -18.61 8.29
N SER A 18 -56.50 -17.90 8.55
CA SER A 18 -55.15 -18.42 8.41
C SER A 18 -55.02 -19.80 9.05
N VAL A 19 -54.37 -20.71 8.34
CA VAL A 19 -54.19 -22.12 8.74
C VAL A 19 -53.31 -22.29 9.99
N LEU A 20 -52.66 -21.21 10.44
CA LEU A 20 -51.78 -21.13 11.60
C LEU A 20 -52.45 -20.42 12.79
N PRO A 21 -52.11 -20.79 14.05
CA PRO A 21 -52.53 -20.07 15.25
C PRO A 21 -52.15 -18.59 15.21
N ALA A 22 -53.02 -17.72 15.73
CA ALA A 22 -52.82 -16.26 15.67
C ALA A 22 -51.47 -15.78 16.24
N TRP A 23 -51.00 -16.39 17.34
CA TRP A 23 -49.70 -16.06 17.95
C TRP A 23 -48.51 -16.37 17.05
N GLN A 24 -48.61 -17.44 16.25
CA GLN A 24 -47.55 -17.87 15.34
C GLN A 24 -47.43 -16.93 14.14
N ASN A 25 -48.56 -16.40 13.66
CA ASN A 25 -48.56 -15.38 12.61
C ASN A 25 -47.92 -14.08 13.09
N TRP A 26 -48.26 -13.60 14.30
CA TRP A 26 -47.63 -12.40 14.87
C TRP A 26 -46.12 -12.55 15.01
N LEU A 27 -45.65 -13.73 15.42
CA LEU A 27 -44.22 -14.03 15.51
C LEU A 27 -43.55 -14.00 14.13
N VAL A 28 -44.11 -14.67 13.13
CA VAL A 28 -43.55 -14.67 11.75
C VAL A 28 -43.57 -13.27 11.15
N THR A 29 -44.65 -12.51 11.33
CA THR A 29 -44.75 -11.12 10.88
C THR A 29 -43.69 -10.24 11.55
N GLY A 30 -43.48 -10.37 12.87
CA GLY A 30 -42.45 -9.64 13.60
C GLY A 30 -41.05 -9.92 13.07
N ILE A 31 -40.69 -11.20 12.89
CA ILE A 31 -39.38 -11.59 12.35
C ILE A 31 -39.21 -11.08 10.91
N THR A 32 -40.25 -11.17 10.08
CA THR A 32 -40.20 -10.70 8.68
C THR A 32 -40.06 -9.17 8.62
N LEU A 33 -40.72 -8.44 9.51
CA LEU A 33 -40.59 -6.99 9.60
C LEU A 33 -39.17 -6.58 10.02
N THR A 34 -38.58 -7.25 11.01
CA THR A 34 -37.18 -7.03 11.40
C THR A 34 -36.23 -7.31 10.24
N TYR A 35 -36.46 -8.40 9.49
CA TYR A 35 -35.70 -8.71 8.28
C TYR A 35 -35.80 -7.59 7.24
N LEU A 36 -37.01 -7.10 6.95
CA LEU A 36 -37.24 -6.00 6.00
C LEU A 36 -36.53 -4.71 6.38
N ILE A 37 -36.45 -4.39 7.69
CA ILE A 37 -35.69 -3.23 8.17
C ILE A 37 -34.19 -3.41 7.91
N CYS A 38 -33.64 -4.61 8.19
CA CYS A 38 -32.25 -4.92 7.89
C CYS A 38 -31.96 -4.88 6.38
N GLU A 39 -32.89 -5.34 5.55
CA GLU A 39 -32.83 -5.27 4.07
C GLU A 39 -32.83 -3.83 3.56
N LEU A 40 -33.69 -2.98 4.10
CA LEU A 40 -33.74 -1.57 3.71
C LEU A 40 -32.42 -0.85 4.06
N ALA A 41 -31.86 -1.14 5.24
CA ALA A 41 -30.56 -0.61 5.66
C ALA A 41 -29.40 -1.16 4.83
N PHE A 42 -29.49 -2.41 4.36
CA PHE A 42 -28.52 -2.99 3.45
C PHE A 42 -28.59 -2.34 2.06
N ASN A 43 -29.79 -2.13 1.53
CA ASN A 43 -29.99 -1.48 0.23
C ASN A 43 -29.46 -0.04 0.21
N SER A 44 -29.64 0.72 1.31
CA SER A 44 -29.03 2.06 1.41
C SER A 44 -27.50 1.99 1.48
N ARG A 45 -26.94 1.01 2.20
CA ARG A 45 -25.49 0.79 2.27
C ARG A 45 -24.89 0.33 0.95
N LEU A 46 -25.59 -0.50 0.17
CA LEU A 46 -25.17 -0.86 -1.19
C LEU A 46 -25.10 0.38 -2.08
N LEU A 47 -26.12 1.25 -2.02
CA LEU A 47 -26.12 2.48 -2.79
C LEU A 47 -24.97 3.41 -2.41
N ASP A 48 -24.67 3.53 -1.11
CA ASP A 48 -23.52 4.29 -0.63
C ASP A 48 -22.20 3.68 -1.10
N LEU A 49 -22.07 2.36 -1.06
CA LEU A 49 -20.85 1.65 -1.44
C LEU A 49 -20.59 1.72 -2.96
N VAL A 50 -21.62 1.58 -3.79
CA VAL A 50 -21.46 1.72 -5.25
C VAL A 50 -21.32 3.19 -5.66
N GLY A 51 -21.99 4.10 -4.95
CA GLY A 51 -21.94 5.54 -5.22
C GLY A 51 -20.75 6.27 -4.58
N SER A 52 -19.84 5.57 -3.90
CA SER A 52 -18.65 6.15 -3.28
C SER A 52 -17.39 5.32 -3.55
N VAL A 53 -16.24 5.87 -3.16
CA VAL A 53 -14.93 5.26 -3.36
C VAL A 53 -14.74 4.14 -2.34
N SER A 54 -15.17 2.95 -2.69
CA SER A 54 -15.14 1.81 -1.77
C SER A 54 -13.82 1.05 -1.84
N THR A 55 -13.27 0.73 -0.68
CA THR A 55 -12.08 -0.10 -0.53
C THR A 55 -12.40 -1.58 -0.75
N ALA A 56 -11.39 -2.39 -1.12
CA ALA A 56 -11.58 -3.82 -1.33
C ALA A 56 -12.14 -4.55 -0.10
N ASP A 57 -11.74 -4.11 1.10
CA ASP A 57 -12.21 -4.66 2.37
C ASP A 57 -13.69 -4.34 2.64
N GLU A 58 -14.16 -3.14 2.26
CA GLU A 58 -15.56 -2.76 2.36
C GLU A 58 -16.44 -3.57 1.42
N VAL A 59 -15.97 -3.83 0.19
CA VAL A 59 -16.67 -4.70 -0.78
C VAL A 59 -16.75 -6.13 -0.24
N HIS A 60 -15.66 -6.67 0.29
CA HIS A 60 -15.64 -8.03 0.83
C HIS A 60 -16.55 -8.19 2.07
N ASN A 61 -16.53 -7.21 2.98
CA ASN A 61 -17.46 -7.20 4.11
C ASN A 61 -18.91 -7.10 3.64
N MET A 62 -19.19 -6.27 2.62
CA MET A 62 -20.54 -6.15 2.06
C MET A 62 -21.02 -7.43 1.41
N GLU A 63 -20.15 -8.12 0.67
CA GLU A 63 -20.45 -9.43 0.10
C GLU A 63 -20.85 -10.43 1.21
N ARG A 64 -20.08 -10.46 2.32
CA ARG A 64 -20.39 -11.32 3.46
C ARG A 64 -21.75 -11.01 4.07
N TYR A 65 -22.10 -9.73 4.21
CA TYR A 65 -23.41 -9.29 4.71
C TYR A 65 -24.55 -9.61 3.72
N GLY A 66 -24.34 -9.43 2.42
CA GLY A 66 -25.35 -9.79 1.40
C GLY A 66 -25.64 -11.28 1.37
N ARG A 67 -24.60 -12.12 1.49
CA ARG A 67 -24.73 -13.58 1.61
C ARG A 67 -25.50 -13.98 2.88
N THR A 68 -25.28 -13.31 4.02
CA THR A 68 -25.98 -13.65 5.28
C THR A 68 -27.46 -13.27 5.19
N LEU A 69 -27.76 -12.08 4.66
CA LEU A 69 -29.14 -11.62 4.45
C LEU A 69 -29.90 -12.57 3.52
N THR A 70 -29.31 -12.95 2.39
CA THR A 70 -29.93 -13.88 1.44
C THR A 70 -30.17 -15.26 2.07
N ALA A 71 -29.22 -15.77 2.85
CA ALA A 71 -29.37 -17.04 3.57
C ALA A 71 -30.48 -16.97 4.63
N ILE A 72 -30.62 -15.84 5.34
CA ILE A 72 -31.70 -15.60 6.30
C ILE A 72 -33.05 -15.54 5.57
N ALA A 73 -33.15 -14.85 4.44
CA ALA A 73 -34.38 -14.78 3.64
C ALA A 73 -34.84 -16.19 3.21
N ALA A 74 -33.92 -17.00 2.69
CA ALA A 74 -34.19 -18.38 2.30
C ALA A 74 -34.61 -19.25 3.49
N ALA A 75 -33.97 -19.08 4.65
CA ALA A 75 -34.34 -19.78 5.87
C ALA A 75 -35.72 -19.38 6.40
N LEU A 76 -36.10 -18.09 6.32
CA LEU A 76 -37.43 -17.61 6.69
C LEU A 76 -38.51 -18.14 5.75
N LEU A 77 -38.22 -18.20 4.45
CA LEU A 77 -39.11 -18.81 3.47
C LEU A 77 -39.28 -20.32 3.76
N ALA A 78 -38.19 -21.04 4.02
CA ALA A 78 -38.23 -22.45 4.39
C ALA A 78 -38.99 -22.69 5.71
N LEU A 79 -38.87 -21.78 6.68
CA LEU A 79 -39.64 -21.78 7.92
C LEU A 79 -41.15 -21.70 7.63
N GLN A 80 -41.57 -20.74 6.80
CA GLN A 80 -42.99 -20.57 6.43
C GLN A 80 -43.55 -21.81 5.72
N PHE A 81 -42.81 -22.38 4.78
CA PHE A 81 -43.21 -23.62 4.10
C PHE A 81 -43.25 -24.82 5.04
N SER A 82 -42.28 -24.96 5.94
CA SER A 82 -42.21 -26.08 6.90
C SER A 82 -43.36 -26.03 7.91
N LEU A 83 -43.70 -24.84 8.41
CA LEU A 83 -44.85 -24.64 9.30
C LEU A 83 -46.17 -24.97 8.60
N MET A 84 -46.35 -24.54 7.34
CA MET A 84 -47.53 -24.92 6.55
C MET A 84 -47.59 -26.42 6.27
N GLY A 85 -46.44 -27.05 5.99
CA GLY A 85 -46.30 -28.50 5.80
C GLY A 85 -46.69 -29.30 7.05
N LEU A 86 -46.23 -28.88 8.23
CA LEU A 86 -46.58 -29.50 9.51
C LEU A 86 -48.09 -29.42 9.81
N VAL A 87 -48.75 -28.31 9.51
CA VAL A 87 -50.21 -28.22 9.67
C VAL A 87 -50.93 -29.16 8.71
N ARG A 88 -50.46 -29.29 7.46
CA ARG A 88 -51.03 -30.26 6.51
C ARG A 88 -50.83 -31.72 6.94
N LEU A 89 -49.67 -32.04 7.53
CA LEU A 89 -49.38 -33.38 8.07
C LEU A 89 -50.25 -33.72 9.28
N LYS A 90 -50.46 -32.75 10.19
CA LYS A 90 -51.39 -32.89 11.32
C LYS A 90 -52.83 -33.14 10.86
N LYS A 91 -53.27 -32.48 9.78
CA LYS A 91 -54.58 -32.72 9.14
C LYS A 91 -54.70 -34.11 8.51
N LYS A 92 -53.58 -34.74 8.12
CA LYS A 92 -53.52 -36.10 7.56
C LYS A 92 -53.35 -37.20 8.63
N GLY A 93 -53.45 -36.87 9.92
CA GLY A 93 -53.40 -37.84 11.02
C GLY A 93 -52.00 -38.24 11.49
N VAL A 94 -50.94 -37.62 10.97
CA VAL A 94 -49.56 -37.88 11.42
C VAL A 94 -49.23 -36.96 12.59
N TRP A 95 -49.10 -37.51 13.79
CA TRP A 95 -48.72 -36.78 14.99
C TRP A 95 -47.23 -36.93 15.27
N LEU A 96 -46.47 -35.88 14.97
CA LEU A 96 -45.08 -35.75 15.42
C LEU A 96 -45.05 -35.14 16.83
N THR A 97 -44.19 -35.67 17.71
CA THR A 97 -43.93 -35.08 19.03
C THR A 97 -43.46 -33.64 18.88
N ALA A 98 -43.94 -32.73 19.73
CA ALA A 98 -43.65 -31.29 19.63
C ALA A 98 -42.13 -30.98 19.54
N LYS A 99 -41.31 -31.72 20.29
CA LYS A 99 -39.84 -31.60 20.27
C LYS A 99 -39.20 -32.06 18.95
N ALA A 100 -39.74 -33.10 18.33
CA ALA A 100 -39.25 -33.63 17.05
C ALA A 100 -39.62 -32.69 15.89
N SER A 101 -40.83 -32.12 15.94
CA SER A 101 -41.32 -31.15 14.96
C SER A 101 -40.48 -29.86 14.96
N THR A 102 -40.17 -29.31 16.14
CA THR A 102 -39.33 -28.10 16.24
C THR A 102 -37.88 -28.36 15.81
N ALA A 103 -37.31 -29.52 16.18
CA ALA A 103 -35.96 -29.90 15.76
C ALA A 103 -35.86 -30.08 14.24
N LEU A 104 -36.87 -30.70 13.61
CA LEU A 104 -36.93 -30.87 12.15
C LEU A 104 -36.99 -29.53 11.41
N VAL A 105 -37.83 -28.60 11.87
CA VAL A 105 -37.96 -27.27 11.26
C VAL A 105 -36.65 -26.50 11.37
N LEU A 106 -36.01 -26.49 12.54
CA LEU A 106 -34.72 -25.83 12.73
C LEU A 106 -33.64 -26.42 11.83
N LEU A 107 -33.61 -27.75 11.68
CA LEU A 107 -32.66 -28.45 10.80
C LEU A 107 -32.89 -28.08 9.33
N ILE A 108 -34.14 -28.05 8.86
CA ILE A 108 -34.47 -27.64 7.48
C ILE A 108 -34.06 -26.18 7.24
N CYS A 109 -34.35 -25.28 8.18
CA CYS A 109 -33.93 -23.88 8.06
C CYS A 109 -32.41 -23.72 8.02
N LEU A 110 -31.67 -24.47 8.86
CA LEU A 110 -30.21 -24.42 8.92
C LEU A 110 -29.57 -24.99 7.65
N ILE A 111 -30.08 -26.11 7.14
CA ILE A 111 -29.64 -26.70 5.86
C ILE A 111 -29.93 -25.73 4.70
N THR A 112 -31.13 -25.16 4.66
CA THR A 112 -31.50 -24.23 3.57
C THR A 112 -30.63 -22.97 3.60
N GLY A 113 -30.38 -22.41 4.79
CA GLY A 113 -29.51 -21.24 4.95
C GLY A 113 -28.06 -21.51 4.54
N THR A 114 -27.48 -22.62 5.01
CA THR A 114 -26.10 -23.02 4.66
C THR A 114 -25.94 -23.34 3.17
N LEU A 115 -26.90 -24.05 2.58
CA LEU A 115 -26.89 -24.36 1.15
C LEU A 115 -27.03 -23.09 0.30
N THR A 116 -27.89 -22.16 0.70
CA THR A 116 -28.06 -20.87 0.01
C THR A 116 -26.80 -20.02 0.10
N TRP A 117 -26.16 -19.96 1.26
CA TRP A 117 -24.89 -19.25 1.45
C TRP A 117 -23.82 -19.71 0.45
N HIS A 118 -23.59 -21.02 0.35
CA HIS A 118 -22.60 -21.57 -0.57
C HIS A 118 -23.04 -21.47 -2.04
N ALA A 119 -24.34 -21.56 -2.33
CA ALA A 119 -24.84 -21.38 -3.68
C ALA A 119 -24.57 -19.96 -4.21
N VAL A 120 -24.77 -18.93 -3.39
CA VAL A 120 -24.48 -17.54 -3.76
C VAL A 120 -22.98 -17.34 -4.00
N GLU A 121 -22.14 -17.84 -3.09
CA GLU A 121 -20.67 -17.82 -3.25
C GLU A 121 -20.23 -18.42 -4.59
N TRP A 122 -20.71 -19.63 -4.89
CA TRP A 122 -20.38 -20.33 -6.13
C TRP A 122 -20.83 -19.57 -7.38
N VAL A 123 -22.02 -18.95 -7.36
CA VAL A 123 -22.51 -18.15 -8.49
C VAL A 123 -21.62 -16.93 -8.72
N ILE A 124 -21.24 -16.22 -7.66
CA ILE A 124 -20.37 -15.04 -7.73
C ILE A 124 -19.01 -15.45 -8.31
N GLU A 125 -18.37 -16.47 -7.74
CA GLU A 125 -17.06 -16.96 -8.22
C GLU A 125 -17.11 -17.41 -9.68
N ARG A 126 -18.17 -18.09 -10.09
CA ARG A 126 -18.36 -18.54 -11.47
C ARG A 126 -18.55 -17.38 -12.46
N GLN A 127 -19.21 -16.30 -12.04
CA GLN A 127 -19.33 -15.09 -12.85
C GLN A 127 -18.00 -14.35 -12.95
N VAL A 128 -17.28 -14.21 -11.83
CA VAL A 128 -15.96 -13.56 -11.80
C VAL A 128 -14.95 -14.33 -12.65
N THR A 129 -14.93 -15.66 -12.60
CA THR A 129 -14.02 -16.49 -13.41
C THR A 129 -14.35 -16.46 -14.90
N LYS A 130 -15.61 -16.24 -15.28
CA LYS A 130 -16.03 -16.05 -16.68
C LYS A 130 -15.88 -14.62 -17.19
N SER A 131 -15.58 -13.65 -16.33
CA SER A 131 -15.37 -12.27 -16.76
C SER A 131 -14.18 -12.19 -17.74
N THR A 132 -14.46 -11.69 -18.94
CA THR A 132 -13.45 -11.49 -19.99
C THR A 132 -12.44 -10.42 -19.56
N GLY A 133 -11.22 -10.45 -20.11
CA GLY A 133 -10.22 -9.40 -19.85
C GLY A 133 -10.76 -8.00 -20.17
N GLU A 134 -11.55 -7.88 -21.24
CA GLU A 134 -12.24 -6.67 -21.64
C GLU A 134 -13.23 -6.16 -20.57
N PHE A 135 -14.03 -7.04 -19.96
CA PHE A 135 -14.96 -6.66 -18.90
C PHE A 135 -14.25 -6.11 -17.66
N ARG A 136 -13.10 -6.72 -17.30
CA ARG A 136 -12.28 -6.28 -16.17
C ARG A 136 -11.66 -4.91 -16.43
N GLN A 137 -11.12 -4.70 -17.63
CA GLN A 137 -10.60 -3.41 -18.07
C GLN A 137 -11.69 -2.34 -18.02
N MET A 138 -12.86 -2.64 -18.57
CA MET A 138 -14.00 -1.71 -18.61
C MET A 138 -14.50 -1.35 -17.21
N SER A 139 -14.53 -2.31 -16.29
CA SER A 139 -14.91 -2.08 -14.89
C SER A 139 -13.91 -1.18 -14.18
N LEU A 140 -12.62 -1.38 -14.40
CA LEU A 140 -11.55 -0.53 -13.87
C LEU A 140 -11.66 0.90 -14.42
N LEU A 141 -11.87 1.06 -15.73
CA LEU A 141 -12.06 2.37 -16.36
C LEU A 141 -13.31 3.09 -15.84
N ALA A 142 -14.41 2.36 -15.67
CA ALA A 142 -15.64 2.92 -15.11
C ALA A 142 -15.44 3.38 -13.65
N GLN A 143 -14.72 2.61 -12.85
CA GLN A 143 -14.41 2.97 -11.47
C GLN A 143 -13.50 4.21 -11.38
N LEU A 144 -12.48 4.30 -12.24
CA LEU A 144 -11.62 5.48 -12.32
C LEU A 144 -12.41 6.73 -12.74
N TYR A 145 -13.32 6.58 -13.71
CA TYR A 145 -14.16 7.67 -14.18
C TYR A 145 -15.16 8.14 -13.11
N GLN A 146 -15.82 7.21 -12.40
CA GLN A 146 -16.66 7.52 -11.24
C GLN A 146 -15.89 8.31 -10.18
N HIS A 147 -14.66 7.88 -9.90
CA HIS A 147 -13.81 8.55 -8.93
C HIS A 147 -13.45 9.97 -9.36
N ALA A 148 -13.07 10.16 -10.63
CA ALA A 148 -12.78 11.47 -11.20
C ALA A 148 -13.99 12.43 -11.14
N LEU A 149 -15.21 11.90 -11.32
CA LEU A 149 -16.45 12.67 -11.15
C LEU A 149 -16.66 13.07 -9.68
N ILE A 150 -16.56 12.11 -8.74
CA ILE A 150 -16.78 12.36 -7.30
C ILE A 150 -15.77 13.38 -6.76
N GLU A 151 -14.50 13.27 -7.14
CA GLU A 151 -13.44 14.19 -6.71
C GLU A 151 -13.51 15.56 -7.42
N GLY A 152 -14.38 15.72 -8.43
CA GLY A 152 -14.55 16.96 -9.17
C GLY A 152 -13.43 17.25 -10.17
N GLN A 153 -12.61 16.25 -10.51
CA GLN A 153 -11.59 16.35 -11.56
C GLN A 153 -12.21 16.35 -12.97
N GLN A 154 -13.40 15.76 -13.09
CA GLN A 154 -14.21 15.73 -14.31
C GLN A 154 -15.64 16.19 -14.01
N THR A 155 -16.25 16.87 -14.96
CA THR A 155 -17.68 17.22 -14.91
C THR A 155 -18.41 16.52 -16.04
N LEU A 156 -19.65 16.11 -15.78
CA LEU A 156 -20.50 15.50 -16.77
C LEU A 156 -21.39 16.57 -17.39
N GLU A 157 -21.25 16.74 -18.71
CA GLU A 157 -22.00 17.71 -19.47
C GLU A 157 -23.52 17.40 -19.39
N GLY A 158 -24.34 18.41 -19.12
CA GLY A 158 -25.79 18.26 -18.94
C GLY A 158 -26.27 18.12 -17.49
N ILE A 159 -25.37 18.05 -16.51
CA ILE A 159 -25.71 18.13 -15.08
C ILE A 159 -25.38 19.54 -14.54
N PRO A 160 -26.29 20.18 -13.78
CA PRO A 160 -26.03 21.49 -13.20
C PRO A 160 -24.74 21.51 -12.39
N LEU A 161 -23.95 22.58 -12.54
CA LEU A 161 -22.76 22.80 -11.72
C LEU A 161 -23.18 23.32 -10.34
N ASP A 162 -22.49 22.85 -9.31
CA ASP A 162 -22.63 23.33 -7.95
C ASP A 162 -22.05 24.76 -7.85
N SER A 163 -22.35 25.48 -6.76
CA SER A 163 -21.91 26.86 -6.52
C SER A 163 -20.38 27.07 -6.59
N GLY A 164 -19.59 26.00 -6.46
CA GLY A 164 -18.13 25.99 -6.56
C GLY A 164 -17.57 25.65 -7.95
N GLY A 165 -18.41 25.53 -8.98
CA GLY A 165 -17.99 25.20 -10.35
C GLY A 165 -17.71 23.71 -10.61
N GLY A 166 -17.88 22.85 -9.60
CA GLY A 166 -17.79 21.39 -9.71
C GLY A 166 -19.17 20.71 -9.65
N GLN A 167 -19.19 19.39 -9.46
CA GLN A 167 -20.43 18.59 -9.32
C GLN A 167 -20.39 17.65 -8.09
N ALA A 168 -19.44 17.83 -7.17
CA ALA A 168 -19.21 16.94 -6.04
C ALA A 168 -20.42 16.84 -5.08
N GLN A 169 -21.16 17.94 -4.87
CA GLN A 169 -22.38 17.91 -4.06
C GLN A 169 -23.51 17.16 -4.78
N THR A 170 -23.59 17.31 -6.10
CA THR A 170 -24.52 16.55 -6.92
C THR A 170 -24.23 15.04 -6.84
N TRP A 171 -22.96 14.62 -6.87
CA TRP A 171 -22.57 13.21 -6.78
C TRP A 171 -22.77 12.58 -5.40
N THR A 172 -22.68 13.36 -4.34
CA THR A 172 -22.92 12.89 -2.97
C THR A 172 -24.41 12.79 -2.61
N SER A 173 -25.29 13.39 -3.42
CA SER A 173 -26.74 13.28 -3.27
C SER A 173 -27.25 11.84 -3.54
N PRO A 174 -28.39 11.43 -2.95
CA PRO A 174 -28.96 10.10 -3.19
C PRO A 174 -29.21 9.79 -4.68
N SER A 175 -29.66 10.79 -5.45
CA SER A 175 -29.86 10.66 -6.89
C SER A 175 -28.54 10.56 -7.67
N GLY A 176 -27.51 11.31 -7.25
CA GLY A 176 -26.17 11.22 -7.82
C GLY A 176 -25.56 9.83 -7.61
N LYS A 177 -25.64 9.29 -6.40
CA LYS A 177 -25.18 7.94 -6.07
C LYS A 177 -25.92 6.86 -6.88
N ALA A 178 -27.22 7.00 -7.06
CA ALA A 178 -28.01 6.09 -7.90
C ALA A 178 -27.57 6.13 -9.37
N PHE A 179 -27.32 7.33 -9.90
CA PHE A 179 -26.77 7.48 -11.24
C PHE A 179 -25.38 6.84 -11.35
N LEU A 180 -24.47 7.16 -10.44
CA LEU A 180 -23.12 6.58 -10.40
C LEU A 180 -23.18 5.05 -10.33
N ALA A 181 -24.13 4.47 -9.58
CA ALA A 181 -24.31 3.02 -9.52
C ALA A 181 -24.72 2.39 -10.85
N THR A 182 -25.48 3.10 -11.67
CA THR A 182 -25.85 2.65 -13.02
C THR A 182 -24.80 2.97 -14.08
N LEU A 183 -23.86 3.87 -13.78
CA LEU A 183 -22.91 4.39 -14.74
C LEU A 183 -22.05 3.31 -15.41
N PRO A 184 -21.47 2.31 -14.71
CA PRO A 184 -20.69 1.25 -15.37
C PRO A 184 -21.51 0.43 -16.38
N VAL A 185 -22.80 0.20 -16.09
CA VAL A 185 -23.72 -0.51 -16.99
C VAL A 185 -24.03 0.35 -18.21
N LEU A 186 -24.30 1.64 -18.03
CA LEU A 186 -24.52 2.58 -19.12
C LEU A 186 -23.28 2.69 -20.02
N LEU A 187 -22.10 2.81 -19.41
CA LEU A 187 -20.81 2.90 -20.09
C LEU A 187 -20.49 1.63 -20.89
N SER A 188 -20.76 0.45 -20.34
CA SER A 188 -20.53 -0.83 -21.02
C SER A 188 -21.52 -1.10 -22.16
N SER A 189 -22.73 -0.52 -22.11
CA SER A 189 -23.76 -0.74 -23.13
C SER A 189 -23.50 -0.04 -24.47
N SER A 190 -22.58 0.93 -24.53
CA SER A 190 -22.35 1.70 -25.76
C SER A 190 -20.87 1.79 -26.15
N ASP A 191 -20.59 1.55 -27.43
CA ASP A 191 -19.24 1.70 -27.99
C ASP A 191 -18.74 3.15 -27.99
N ARG A 192 -19.64 4.14 -28.03
CA ARG A 192 -19.29 5.56 -28.06
C ARG A 192 -18.70 6.00 -26.71
N TYR A 193 -19.35 5.65 -25.61
CA TYR A 193 -18.84 5.97 -24.27
C TYR A 193 -17.60 5.14 -23.92
N ARG A 194 -17.48 3.90 -24.42
CA ARG A 194 -16.25 3.11 -24.29
C ARG A 194 -15.03 3.83 -24.87
N LYS A 195 -15.14 4.37 -26.08
CA LYS A 195 -14.03 5.12 -26.71
C LYS A 195 -13.66 6.41 -25.97
N LEU A 196 -14.64 7.07 -25.34
CA LEU A 196 -14.39 8.26 -24.51
C LEU A 196 -13.62 7.89 -23.23
N LEU A 197 -14.02 6.79 -22.59
CA LEU A 197 -13.28 6.26 -21.43
C LEU A 197 -11.87 5.88 -21.82
N GLU A 198 -11.67 5.15 -22.91
CA GLU A 198 -10.34 4.73 -23.37
C GLU A 198 -9.43 5.93 -23.72
N ARG A 199 -9.99 6.98 -24.32
CA ARG A 199 -9.21 8.18 -24.70
C ARG A 199 -8.67 8.91 -23.49
N ASP A 200 -9.48 9.05 -22.45
CA ASP A 200 -9.14 9.85 -21.27
C ASP A 200 -8.70 8.95 -20.07
N ALA A 201 -8.70 7.63 -20.26
CA ALA A 201 -8.34 6.60 -19.28
C ALA A 201 -6.94 6.79 -18.71
N GLU A 202 -5.97 7.00 -19.60
CA GLU A 202 -4.57 7.12 -19.20
C GLU A 202 -4.37 8.34 -18.30
N GLN A 203 -5.00 9.46 -18.65
CA GLN A 203 -4.92 10.69 -17.87
C GLN A 203 -5.65 10.55 -16.53
N ASN A 204 -6.87 10.01 -16.53
CA ASN A 204 -7.63 9.78 -15.30
C ASN A 204 -6.89 8.80 -14.36
N LEU A 205 -6.22 7.79 -14.90
CA LEU A 205 -5.43 6.86 -14.13
C LEU A 205 -4.18 7.53 -13.53
N ARG A 206 -3.48 8.37 -14.31
CA ARG A 206 -2.36 9.19 -13.82
C ARG A 206 -2.80 10.09 -12.67
N ASP A 207 -3.91 10.79 -12.85
CA ASP A 207 -4.44 11.73 -11.87
C ASP A 207 -4.92 11.01 -10.60
N ASN A 208 -5.52 9.83 -10.74
CA ASN A 208 -5.91 8.99 -9.60
C ASN A 208 -4.71 8.47 -8.79
N ILE A 209 -3.69 7.93 -9.45
CA ILE A 209 -2.48 7.45 -8.79
C ILE A 209 -1.80 8.61 -8.06
N SER A 210 -1.65 9.75 -8.75
CA SER A 210 -1.11 10.99 -8.17
C SER A 210 -1.91 11.41 -6.94
N ALA A 211 -3.24 11.48 -7.01
CA ALA A 211 -4.09 11.88 -5.89
C ALA A 211 -3.94 10.96 -4.67
N ARG A 212 -3.93 9.63 -4.87
CA ARG A 212 -3.74 8.63 -3.81
C ARG A 212 -2.39 8.76 -3.12
N GLU A 213 -1.35 9.17 -3.85
CA GLU A 213 0.00 9.37 -3.33
C GLU A 213 0.22 10.77 -2.72
N GLY A 214 -0.84 11.59 -2.60
CA GLY A 214 -0.74 12.95 -2.07
C GLY A 214 -0.20 13.98 -3.09
N GLY A 215 -0.29 13.63 -4.38
CA GLY A 215 0.21 14.40 -5.51
C GLY A 215 1.73 14.54 -5.52
N VAL A 216 2.19 15.53 -6.27
CA VAL A 216 3.63 15.87 -6.37
C VAL A 216 4.27 16.06 -4.99
N ARG A 217 3.53 16.64 -4.03
CA ARG A 217 4.03 16.91 -2.68
C ARG A 217 4.16 15.64 -1.85
N GLY A 218 3.15 14.77 -1.85
CA GLY A 218 3.23 13.50 -1.13
C GLY A 218 4.36 12.61 -1.69
N TYR A 219 4.50 12.56 -3.02
CA TYR A 219 5.62 11.86 -3.64
C TYR A 219 6.99 12.48 -3.32
N TYR A 220 7.05 13.82 -3.15
CA TYR A 220 8.26 14.50 -2.68
C TYR A 220 8.62 14.14 -1.23
N GLU A 221 7.64 13.95 -0.35
CA GLU A 221 7.87 13.46 1.01
C GLU A 221 8.43 12.03 1.02
N LEU A 222 7.94 11.16 0.13
CA LEU A 222 8.51 9.82 -0.07
C LEU A 222 9.98 9.88 -0.52
N TRP A 223 10.31 10.79 -1.44
CA TRP A 223 11.71 11.03 -1.84
C TRP A 223 12.57 11.52 -0.67
N LEU A 224 12.07 12.44 0.16
CA LEU A 224 12.79 12.91 1.35
C LEU A 224 13.09 11.77 2.33
N GLN A 225 12.13 10.87 2.55
CA GLN A 225 12.33 9.69 3.40
C GLN A 225 13.39 8.75 2.81
N ALA A 226 13.31 8.47 1.51
CA ALA A 226 14.29 7.64 0.81
C ALA A 226 15.71 8.24 0.87
N ARG A 227 15.84 9.56 0.63
CA ARG A 227 17.10 10.30 0.76
C ARG A 227 17.65 10.23 2.20
N GLY A 228 16.79 10.42 3.19
CA GLY A 228 17.17 10.34 4.60
C GLY A 228 17.73 8.97 4.98
N GLU A 229 17.17 7.90 4.44
CA GLU A 229 17.67 6.54 4.68
C GLU A 229 19.04 6.30 4.02
N VAL A 230 19.23 6.79 2.79
CA VAL A 230 20.56 6.76 2.14
C VAL A 230 21.58 7.58 2.93
N HIS A 231 21.16 8.71 3.52
CA HIS A 231 22.04 9.52 4.36
C HIS A 231 22.47 8.78 5.63
N LYS A 232 21.57 8.04 6.30
CA LYS A 232 21.96 7.18 7.42
C LYS A 232 22.99 6.13 7.02
N GLN A 233 22.81 5.51 5.84
CA GLN A 233 23.77 4.55 5.31
C GLN A 233 25.13 5.18 5.01
N PHE A 234 25.15 6.43 4.51
CA PHE A 234 26.37 7.20 4.33
C PHE A 234 27.07 7.50 5.66
N VAL A 235 26.33 7.90 6.69
CA VAL A 235 26.88 8.14 8.03
C VAL A 235 27.47 6.85 8.61
N ALA A 236 26.78 5.72 8.48
CA ALA A 236 27.30 4.42 8.92
C ALA A 236 28.57 4.01 8.17
N TYR A 237 28.58 4.18 6.84
CA TYR A 237 29.75 3.99 5.99
C TYR A 237 30.94 4.87 6.41
N TYR A 238 30.67 6.11 6.80
CA TYR A 238 31.68 7.06 7.24
C TYR A 238 32.23 6.69 8.64
N ASN A 239 31.34 6.37 9.57
CA ASN A 239 31.61 6.20 11.00
C ASN A 239 32.11 4.82 11.41
N ASP A 240 32.09 3.80 10.54
CA ASP A 240 32.64 2.48 10.81
C ASP A 240 34.07 2.58 11.40
N GLU A 241 34.16 2.40 12.73
CA GLU A 241 35.36 2.61 13.53
C GLU A 241 36.41 1.57 13.17
N MET A 242 37.63 2.04 12.97
CA MET A 242 38.68 1.28 12.34
C MET A 242 39.60 0.66 13.40
N ASP A 243 39.55 -0.65 13.60
CA ASP A 243 40.60 -1.36 14.32
C ASP A 243 41.83 -1.57 13.44
N ILE A 244 42.68 -0.55 13.39
CA ILE A 244 44.02 -0.58 12.79
C ILE A 244 45.11 -0.70 13.85
N SER A 245 44.77 -1.12 15.07
CA SER A 245 45.75 -1.26 16.14
C SER A 245 46.90 -2.18 15.70
N GLU A 246 46.58 -3.27 15.02
CA GLU A 246 47.54 -4.27 14.56
C GLU A 246 48.41 -3.79 13.40
N THR A 247 47.84 -3.12 12.39
CA THR A 247 48.63 -2.58 11.26
C THR A 247 49.56 -1.46 11.72
N VAL A 248 49.08 -0.59 12.62
CA VAL A 248 49.90 0.45 13.25
C VAL A 248 51.03 -0.16 14.08
N ARG A 249 50.75 -1.23 14.85
CA ARG A 249 51.76 -1.94 15.65
C ARG A 249 52.88 -2.51 14.78
N LEU A 250 52.53 -3.14 13.66
CA LEU A 250 53.50 -3.68 12.69
C LEU A 250 54.32 -2.56 12.02
N GLU A 251 53.70 -1.45 11.65
CA GLU A 251 54.43 -0.31 11.06
C GLU A 251 55.35 0.37 12.07
N GLN A 252 54.94 0.52 13.33
CA GLN A 252 55.77 1.01 14.42
C GLN A 252 57.02 0.14 14.61
N ALA A 253 56.85 -1.18 14.69
CA ALA A 253 57.97 -2.12 14.84
C ALA A 253 58.96 -2.02 13.67
N ARG A 254 58.46 -2.01 12.42
CA ARG A 254 59.29 -1.88 11.22
C ARG A 254 60.02 -0.54 11.16
N ALA A 255 59.33 0.56 11.47
CA ALA A 255 59.93 1.89 11.45
C ALA A 255 61.01 2.04 12.54
N TRP A 256 60.76 1.51 13.73
CA TRP A 256 61.74 1.50 14.82
C TRP A 256 62.99 0.71 14.47
N GLN A 257 62.83 -0.48 13.89
CA GLN A 257 63.95 -1.31 13.48
C GLN A 257 64.81 -0.63 12.38
N ARG A 258 64.18 0.07 11.42
CA ARG A 258 64.92 0.87 10.42
C ARG A 258 65.70 2.01 11.06
N TYR A 259 65.10 2.67 12.04
CA TYR A 259 65.75 3.73 12.79
C TYR A 259 66.98 3.21 13.56
N GLU A 260 66.84 2.10 14.29
CA GLU A 260 67.95 1.46 15.02
C GLU A 260 69.10 1.08 14.09
N ARG A 261 68.83 0.36 12.99
CA ARG A 261 69.87 0.00 11.99
C ARG A 261 70.59 1.23 11.44
N SER A 262 69.87 2.34 11.26
CA SER A 262 70.43 3.57 10.72
C SER A 262 71.34 4.32 11.70
N LEU A 263 71.17 4.07 13.00
CA LEU A 263 72.08 4.52 14.06
C LEU A 263 73.28 3.57 14.19
N GLU A 264 73.04 2.25 14.12
CA GLU A 264 74.10 1.23 14.20
C GLU A 264 75.13 1.37 13.07
N ALA A 265 74.67 1.71 11.86
CA ALA A 265 75.55 2.03 10.72
C ALA A 265 76.54 3.18 11.02
N LYS A 266 76.21 4.04 11.98
CA LYS A 266 77.05 5.15 12.47
C LYS A 266 77.73 4.84 13.80
N ARG A 267 77.67 3.57 14.26
CA ARG A 267 78.13 3.09 15.57
C ARG A 267 77.45 3.81 16.76
N LEU A 268 76.23 4.28 16.57
CA LEU A 268 75.41 4.95 17.58
C LEU A 268 74.29 4.03 18.06
N LYS A 269 73.80 4.26 19.28
CA LYS A 269 72.60 3.63 19.84
C LYS A 269 71.61 4.70 20.28
N THR A 270 70.33 4.37 20.44
CA THR A 270 69.25 5.34 20.73
C THR A 270 69.51 6.16 22.01
N TRP A 271 70.20 5.58 22.99
CA TRP A 271 70.59 6.24 24.25
C TRP A 271 71.97 6.93 24.22
N ASN A 272 72.79 6.72 23.19
CA ASN A 272 74.15 7.24 23.10
C ASN A 272 74.34 8.18 21.88
N VAL A 273 73.32 8.98 21.57
CA VAL A 273 73.44 10.01 20.55
C VAL A 273 73.91 11.31 21.22
N PRO A 274 75.06 11.90 20.83
CA PRO A 274 75.44 13.21 21.33
C PRO A 274 74.44 14.31 20.93
N ARG A 275 74.16 15.26 21.83
CA ARG A 275 73.18 16.34 21.60
C ARG A 275 73.39 17.12 20.29
N ARG A 276 74.66 17.34 19.90
CA ARG A 276 75.02 17.99 18.62
C ARG A 276 74.45 17.30 17.38
N TYR A 277 74.15 15.99 17.44
CA TYR A 277 73.61 15.22 16.33
C TYR A 277 72.08 15.10 16.35
N TYR A 278 71.38 15.63 17.36
CA TYR A 278 69.92 15.49 17.49
C TYR A 278 69.18 16.08 16.29
N ALA A 279 69.61 17.24 15.79
CA ALA A 279 69.01 17.86 14.61
C ALA A 279 69.18 16.99 13.36
N THR A 280 70.37 16.39 13.17
CA THR A 280 70.67 15.49 12.04
C THR A 280 69.85 14.21 12.12
N VAL A 281 69.72 13.62 13.30
CA VAL A 281 68.90 12.41 13.52
C VAL A 281 67.42 12.70 13.27
N ARG A 282 66.89 13.84 13.75
CA ARG A 282 65.51 14.27 13.43
C ARG A 282 65.29 14.43 11.93
N LYS A 283 66.20 15.08 11.23
CA LYS A 283 66.12 15.25 9.77
C LYS A 283 66.11 13.90 9.05
N GLN A 284 66.92 12.95 9.50
CA GLN A 284 66.98 11.60 8.96
C GLN A 284 65.66 10.82 9.21
N VAL A 285 65.13 10.86 10.43
CA VAL A 285 63.85 10.20 10.78
C VAL A 285 62.67 10.79 10.00
N ARG A 286 62.64 12.12 9.82
CA ARG A 286 61.66 12.79 8.95
C ARG A 286 61.79 12.38 7.49
N GLY A 287 63.02 12.26 7.00
CA GLY A 287 63.31 11.76 5.65
C GLY A 287 62.88 10.30 5.44
N GLN A 288 62.77 9.51 6.51
CA GLN A 288 62.22 8.14 6.48
C GLN A 288 60.69 8.09 6.55
N GLY A 289 60.01 9.24 6.51
CA GLY A 289 58.55 9.34 6.53
C GLY A 289 57.91 9.35 7.92
N VAL A 290 58.68 9.53 8.99
CA VAL A 290 58.15 9.64 10.36
C VAL A 290 58.16 11.11 10.82
N PRO A 291 57.00 11.78 10.95
CA PRO A 291 56.91 13.21 11.26
C PRO A 291 57.09 13.49 12.77
N VAL A 292 58.31 13.28 13.28
CA VAL A 292 58.67 13.60 14.68
C VAL A 292 58.78 15.12 14.91
N THR A 293 58.41 15.59 16.10
CA THR A 293 58.45 17.01 16.49
C THR A 293 59.87 17.56 16.62
N ASN A 294 60.04 18.88 16.74
CA ASN A 294 61.36 19.52 16.80
C ASN A 294 62.10 19.27 18.12
N ASP A 295 61.35 19.03 19.17
CA ASP A 295 61.77 18.70 20.53
C ASP A 295 61.94 17.18 20.76
N TRP A 296 61.53 16.34 19.81
CA TRP A 296 61.70 14.90 19.90
C TRP A 296 63.17 14.51 20.09
N SER A 297 63.40 13.57 21.01
CA SER A 297 64.73 13.07 21.38
C SER A 297 64.99 11.67 20.80
N PRO A 298 66.24 11.34 20.41
CA PRO A 298 66.58 10.03 19.85
C PRO A 298 66.23 8.80 20.72
N SER A 299 66.09 8.99 22.04
CA SER A 299 65.70 7.96 23.00
C SER A 299 64.19 7.88 23.26
N ASP A 300 63.41 8.85 22.79
CA ASP A 300 61.96 8.92 23.01
C ASP A 300 61.21 7.97 22.07
N ARG A 301 61.03 6.74 22.53
CA ARG A 301 60.28 5.70 21.80
C ARG A 301 58.78 5.97 21.76
N THR A 302 58.20 6.55 22.80
CA THR A 302 56.75 6.79 22.87
C THR A 302 56.34 7.89 21.90
N GLY A 303 57.08 9.00 21.86
CA GLY A 303 56.88 10.07 20.87
C GLY A 303 57.12 9.60 19.43
N PHE A 304 58.10 8.73 19.21
CA PHE A 304 58.32 8.11 17.89
C PHE A 304 57.12 7.24 17.47
N ASN A 305 56.67 6.35 18.35
CA ASN A 305 55.53 5.46 18.07
C ASN A 305 54.25 6.25 17.81
N ALA A 306 54.02 7.35 18.52
CA ALA A 306 52.89 8.25 18.29
C ALA A 306 52.97 8.92 16.92
N ALA A 307 54.16 9.39 16.52
CA ALA A 307 54.38 9.98 15.19
C ALA A 307 54.17 8.96 14.05
N VAL A 308 54.66 7.73 14.22
CA VAL A 308 54.40 6.63 13.27
C VAL A 308 52.92 6.28 13.22
N ALA A 309 52.25 6.16 14.36
CA ALA A 309 50.81 5.88 14.39
C ALA A 309 50.01 6.95 13.64
N LYS A 310 50.38 8.23 13.79
CA LYS A 310 49.75 9.33 13.07
C LYS A 310 49.97 9.23 11.56
N ALA A 311 51.20 8.96 11.12
CA ALA A 311 51.54 8.81 9.71
C ALA A 311 50.88 7.57 9.08
N ALA A 312 50.92 6.43 9.77
CA ALA A 312 50.26 5.18 9.40
C ALA A 312 48.76 5.40 9.21
N ARG A 313 48.10 6.01 10.20
CA ARG A 313 46.68 6.40 10.12
C ARG A 313 46.40 7.24 8.88
N GLN A 314 47.19 8.28 8.63
CA GLN A 314 46.99 9.16 7.47
C GLN A 314 47.15 8.42 6.14
N LYS A 315 48.18 7.56 6.03
CA LYS A 315 48.43 6.77 4.82
C LYS A 315 47.34 5.73 4.57
N TYR A 316 46.92 5.01 5.60
CA TYR A 316 45.81 4.05 5.49
C TYR A 316 44.49 4.75 5.17
N LEU A 317 44.21 5.91 5.77
CA LEU A 317 43.02 6.71 5.44
C LEU A 317 43.02 7.17 3.98
N ALA A 318 44.18 7.42 3.38
CA ALA A 318 44.29 7.81 1.98
C ALA A 318 44.11 6.64 0.99
N GLN A 319 44.29 5.39 1.44
CA GLN A 319 44.27 4.20 0.59
C GLN A 319 43.10 3.24 0.89
N ARG A 320 42.29 3.52 1.91
CA ARG A 320 41.23 2.61 2.36
C ARG A 320 40.13 2.51 1.33
N THR A 321 39.86 1.30 0.88
CA THR A 321 38.63 0.93 0.20
C THR A 321 37.76 0.09 1.11
N VAL A 322 36.44 0.23 1.02
CA VAL A 322 35.45 -0.55 1.77
C VAL A 322 34.56 -1.26 0.76
N VAL A 323 34.28 -2.54 0.99
CA VAL A 323 33.27 -3.25 0.21
C VAL A 323 31.91 -2.86 0.77
N TYR A 324 31.15 -2.11 -0.01
CA TYR A 324 29.79 -1.69 0.30
C TYR A 324 28.85 -2.32 -0.72
N LYS A 325 27.94 -3.18 -0.24
CA LYS A 325 26.94 -3.88 -1.07
C LYS A 325 27.56 -4.55 -2.32
N GLY A 326 28.71 -5.20 -2.15
CA GLY A 326 29.42 -5.91 -3.22
C GLY A 326 30.32 -5.04 -4.11
N VAL A 327 30.37 -3.72 -3.91
CA VAL A 327 31.24 -2.80 -4.66
C VAL A 327 32.35 -2.25 -3.77
N THR A 328 33.57 -2.23 -4.28
CA THR A 328 34.73 -1.67 -3.57
C THR A 328 34.77 -0.15 -3.76
N LEU A 329 34.52 0.60 -2.69
CA LEU A 329 34.42 2.07 -2.69
C LEU A 329 35.57 2.71 -1.89
N PRO A 330 36.15 3.85 -2.33
CA PRO A 330 37.14 4.60 -1.55
C PRO A 330 36.52 5.19 -0.27
N LYS A 331 37.09 4.96 0.92
CA LYS A 331 36.55 5.53 2.17
C LYS A 331 36.59 7.07 2.13
N ARG A 332 35.57 7.71 2.71
CA ARG A 332 35.36 9.18 2.72
C ARG A 332 35.03 9.79 1.36
N LEU A 333 34.21 9.11 0.57
CA LEU A 333 33.53 9.78 -0.55
C LEU A 333 32.77 11.00 -0.02
N ASP A 334 32.79 12.07 -0.80
CA ASP A 334 31.86 13.17 -0.59
C ASP A 334 30.42 12.66 -0.79
N TRP A 335 29.48 13.24 -0.06
CA TRP A 335 28.07 12.85 -0.11
C TRP A 335 27.51 12.85 -1.54
N GLY A 336 27.82 13.87 -2.35
CA GLY A 336 27.34 13.93 -3.72
C GLY A 336 27.96 12.87 -4.65
N VAL A 337 29.15 12.37 -4.31
CA VAL A 337 29.78 11.25 -5.04
C VAL A 337 29.19 9.92 -4.58
N PHE A 338 28.98 9.74 -3.28
CA PHE A 338 28.33 8.56 -2.72
C PHE A 338 26.90 8.39 -3.24
N PHE A 339 26.12 9.47 -3.30
CA PHE A 339 24.74 9.45 -3.79
C PHE A 339 24.62 9.06 -5.26
N ARG A 340 25.64 9.39 -6.07
CA ARG A 340 25.69 9.07 -7.52
C ARG A 340 26.16 7.64 -7.82
N LEU A 341 26.54 6.86 -6.80
CA LEU A 341 26.92 5.47 -7.00
C LEU A 341 25.75 4.67 -7.55
N GLU A 342 26.01 3.84 -8.57
CA GLU A 342 24.98 3.05 -9.24
C GLU A 342 24.22 2.13 -8.29
N VAL A 343 24.89 1.60 -7.26
CA VAL A 343 24.26 0.77 -6.22
C VAL A 343 23.22 1.55 -5.41
N ILE A 344 23.51 2.83 -5.11
CA ILE A 344 22.61 3.73 -4.38
C ILE A 344 21.47 4.19 -5.29
N GLN A 345 21.79 4.58 -6.54
CA GLN A 345 20.80 4.98 -7.53
C GLN A 345 19.81 3.85 -7.84
N LYS A 346 20.30 2.60 -7.92
CA LYS A 346 19.45 1.42 -8.10
C LYS A 346 18.48 1.23 -6.92
N GLU A 347 18.96 1.32 -5.69
CA GLU A 347 18.09 1.23 -4.50
C GLU A 347 17.06 2.36 -4.47
N LEU A 348 17.45 3.58 -4.80
CA LEU A 348 16.53 4.72 -4.88
C LEU A 348 15.46 4.50 -5.95
N ARG A 349 15.83 4.01 -7.14
CA ARG A 349 14.87 3.67 -8.19
C ARG A 349 13.90 2.58 -7.76
N GLU A 350 14.38 1.53 -7.09
CA GLU A 350 13.52 0.46 -6.58
C GLU A 350 12.54 0.98 -5.51
N LYS A 351 13.03 1.75 -4.54
CA LYS A 351 12.18 2.33 -3.48
C LYS A 351 11.14 3.31 -4.00
N LEU A 352 11.51 4.12 -4.99
CA LEU A 352 10.63 5.12 -5.60
C LEU A 352 9.83 4.58 -6.78
N ARG A 353 9.99 3.29 -7.14
CA ARG A 353 9.35 2.64 -8.30
C ARG A 353 9.56 3.45 -9.59
N LEU A 354 10.81 3.79 -9.86
CA LEU A 354 11.23 4.55 -11.04
C LEU A 354 11.76 3.63 -12.13
N PRO A 355 11.67 4.04 -13.41
CA PRO A 355 12.33 3.36 -14.52
C PRO A 355 13.84 3.21 -14.31
N ALA A 356 14.43 2.16 -14.88
CA ALA A 356 15.84 1.82 -14.69
C ALA A 356 16.83 2.94 -15.11
N ASN A 357 16.44 3.78 -16.06
CA ASN A 357 17.29 4.85 -16.61
C ASN A 357 17.11 6.20 -15.90
N THR A 358 16.26 6.29 -14.88
CA THR A 358 16.01 7.55 -14.18
C THR A 358 17.16 7.88 -13.23
N LEU A 359 17.68 9.10 -13.33
CA LEU A 359 18.70 9.63 -12.44
C LEU A 359 18.04 10.44 -11.33
N VAL A 360 18.23 10.01 -10.09
CA VAL A 360 17.74 10.71 -8.91
C VAL A 360 18.78 11.74 -8.48
N ARG A 361 18.39 13.01 -8.38
CA ARG A 361 19.27 14.07 -7.89
C ARG A 361 19.34 14.05 -6.37
N GLU A 362 20.47 14.54 -5.88
CA GLU A 362 20.72 14.69 -4.46
C GLU A 362 19.76 15.70 -3.82
N GLU A 363 19.47 16.79 -4.54
CA GLU A 363 18.62 17.87 -4.06
C GLU A 363 17.63 18.32 -5.14
N TYR A 364 16.39 18.51 -4.72
CA TYR A 364 15.37 19.19 -5.51
C TYR A 364 14.95 20.48 -4.77
N PRO A 365 15.03 21.64 -5.42
CA PRO A 365 14.69 22.93 -4.80
C PRO A 365 13.19 23.04 -4.45
N LEU A 366 12.89 23.47 -3.22
CA LEU A 366 11.57 23.45 -2.57
C LEU A 366 10.56 24.49 -3.12
N ASN A 367 11.06 25.61 -3.66
CA ASN A 367 10.21 26.75 -4.03
C ASN A 367 9.58 26.56 -5.43
N ASP A 368 9.93 27.37 -6.43
CA ASP A 368 9.36 27.37 -7.79
C ASP A 368 9.64 26.12 -8.65
N LYS A 369 10.27 25.07 -8.07
CA LYS A 369 10.93 23.98 -8.81
C LYS A 369 10.51 22.57 -8.40
N LEU A 370 9.42 22.39 -7.64
CA LEU A 370 8.73 21.09 -7.65
C LEU A 370 8.31 20.69 -9.06
N LYS A 371 8.23 21.64 -10.01
CA LYS A 371 8.12 21.35 -11.45
C LYS A 371 9.25 20.45 -11.97
N GLN A 372 10.50 20.67 -11.56
CA GLN A 372 11.62 19.81 -11.98
C GLN A 372 11.54 18.44 -11.33
N PHE A 373 11.21 18.37 -10.03
CA PHE A 373 10.94 17.10 -9.36
C PHE A 373 9.79 16.34 -10.04
N ALA A 374 8.73 17.05 -10.39
CA ALA A 374 7.57 16.50 -11.06
C ALA A 374 7.91 15.96 -12.45
N LEU A 375 8.72 16.68 -13.23
CA LEU A 375 9.14 16.25 -14.56
C LEU A 375 10.15 15.10 -14.53
N GLU A 376 11.09 15.11 -13.57
CA GLU A 376 12.19 14.15 -13.54
C GLU A 376 11.88 12.86 -12.78
N LEU A 377 11.01 12.92 -11.76
CA LEU A 377 10.71 11.77 -10.91
C LEU A 377 9.24 11.40 -10.92
N HIS A 378 8.34 12.34 -10.61
CA HIS A 378 6.91 12.03 -10.48
C HIS A 378 6.29 11.60 -11.83
N THR A 379 6.58 12.28 -12.93
CA THR A 379 6.00 11.96 -14.24
C THR A 379 6.50 10.62 -14.77
N PRO A 380 7.80 10.28 -14.72
CA PRO A 380 8.28 8.94 -15.05
C PRO A 380 7.71 7.86 -14.14
N HIS A 381 7.56 8.13 -12.85
CA HIS A 381 6.91 7.23 -11.91
C HIS A 381 5.46 6.95 -12.31
N LEU A 382 4.67 8.00 -12.54
CA LEU A 382 3.27 7.85 -12.97
C LEU A 382 3.16 7.09 -14.29
N HIS A 383 4.06 7.34 -15.26
CA HIS A 383 4.04 6.62 -16.53
C HIS A 383 4.31 5.12 -16.34
N GLU A 384 5.28 4.77 -15.50
CA GLU A 384 5.59 3.38 -15.18
C GLU A 384 4.44 2.70 -14.40
N ALA A 385 3.86 3.41 -13.43
CA ALA A 385 2.73 2.91 -12.63
C ALA A 385 1.48 2.68 -13.50
N VAL A 386 1.20 3.57 -14.45
CA VAL A 386 0.12 3.43 -15.42
C VAL A 386 0.36 2.25 -16.35
N LYS A 387 1.58 2.08 -16.87
CA LYS A 387 1.95 0.95 -17.72
C LYS A 387 1.81 -0.40 -17.00
N GLN A 388 2.01 -0.44 -15.69
CA GLN A 388 1.83 -1.65 -14.88
C GLN A 388 0.35 -1.98 -14.62
N GLN A 389 -0.55 -0.99 -14.69
CA GLN A 389 -1.98 -1.16 -14.42
C GLN A 389 -2.84 -1.27 -15.67
N LEU A 390 -2.36 -0.78 -16.82
CA LEU A 390 -2.99 -1.02 -18.11
C LEU A 390 -2.48 -2.37 -18.69
N PRO A 391 -3.39 -3.24 -19.18
CA PRO A 391 -3.04 -4.54 -19.74
C PRO A 391 -2.26 -4.47 -21.06
#